data_AF-A0A6F8ZG59-F1
#
_entry.id   AF-A0A6F8ZG59-F1
#
_cell.length_a   1.000
_cell.length_b   1.000
_cell.length_c   1.000
_cell.angle_alpha   90.00
_cell.angle_beta   90.00
_cell.angle_gamma   90.00
#
_symmetry.space_group_name_H-M   'P 1'
#
loop_
_entity.id
_entity.type
_entity.pdbx_description
1 polymer ?
#
loop_
_entity_poly.entity_id
_entity_poly.type
_entity_poly.pdbx_seq_one_letter_code
_entity_poly.pdbx_strand_id
1 'polypeptide(L)' 'MEAGAPENMAAFEGIMARLEEVVRRLEAGEATLAESLELYQEAQALSRQAQALLERAEAVLTADVGDGEAEGP' A
#
# COMPACT_ATOMS: atom_id res chain seq x y z
N MET A 1 -20.93 2.66 -9.30
CA MET A 1 -19.72 3.51 -9.16
C MET A 1 -18.53 2.57 -9.17
N GLU A 2 -17.77 2.49 -10.27
CA GLU A 2 -16.57 1.65 -10.40
C GLU A 2 -15.26 2.48 -10.32
N ALA A 3 -15.31 3.67 -9.72
CA ALA A 3 -14.19 4.62 -9.78
C ALA A 3 -13.01 4.28 -8.84
N GLY A 4 -13.12 3.33 -7.91
CA GLY A 4 -12.09 3.16 -6.86
C GLY A 4 -10.87 2.30 -7.22
N ALA A 5 -11.03 1.26 -8.05
CA ALA A 5 -9.96 0.27 -8.29
C ALA A 5 -8.73 0.83 -9.05
N PRO A 6 -8.87 1.55 -10.18
CA PRO A 6 -7.72 2.09 -10.89
C PRO A 6 -7.05 3.25 -10.15
N GLU A 7 -7.80 4.06 -9.39
CA GLU A 7 -7.22 5.14 -8.56
C GLU A 7 -6.40 4.56 -7.39
N ASN A 8 -6.90 3.51 -6.73
CA ASN A 8 -6.17 2.82 -5.67
C ASN A 8 -4.89 2.13 -6.20
N MET A 9 -4.92 1.60 -7.43
CA MET A 9 -3.75 1.01 -8.08
C MET A 9 -2.65 2.06 -8.32
N ALA A 10 -2.99 3.21 -8.91
CA ALA A 10 -2.04 4.29 -9.16
C ALA A 10 -1.45 4.85 -7.85
N ALA A 11 -2.26 4.96 -6.79
CA ALA A 11 -1.79 5.34 -5.47
C ALA A 11 -0.81 4.31 -4.88
N PHE A 12 -1.12 3.02 -5.01
CA PHE A 12 -0.25 1.93 -4.55
C PHE A 12 1.09 1.92 -5.28
N GLU A 13 1.09 2.02 -6.62
CA GLU A 13 2.31 2.09 -7.42
C GLU A 13 3.19 3.29 -7.02
N GLY A 14 2.58 4.46 -6.77
CA GLY A 14 3.30 5.63 -6.30
C GLY A 14 3.95 5.43 -4.92
N ILE A 15 3.22 4.79 -3.99
CA ILE A 15 3.74 4.46 -2.66
C ILE A 15 4.93 3.49 -2.77
N MET A 16 4.80 2.45 -3.61
CA MET A 16 5.87 1.47 -3.81
C MET A 16 7.11 2.09 -4.44
N ALA A 17 6.95 2.95 -5.46
CA ALA A 17 8.07 3.64 -6.08
C ALA A 17 8.82 4.54 -5.08
N ARG A 18 8.08 5.23 -4.20
CA ARG A 18 8.69 6.04 -3.14
C ARG A 18 9.40 5.18 -2.08
N LEU A 19 8.80 4.06 -1.70
CA LEU A 19 9.40 3.12 -0.74
C LEU A 19 10.72 2.55 -1.28
N GLU A 20 10.79 2.18 -2.56
CA GLU A 20 12.03 1.75 -3.22
C GLU A 20 13.10 2.85 -3.23
N GLU A 21 12.73 4.11 -3.46
CA GLU A 21 13.67 5.23 -3.36
C GLU A 21 14.23 5.38 -1.93
N VAL A 22 13.37 5.32 -0.92
CA VAL A 22 13.78 5.41 0.48
C VAL A 22 14.72 4.26 0.85
N VAL A 23 14.39 3.02 0.48
CA VAL A 23 15.24 1.85 0.73
C VAL A 23 16.59 2.01 0.04
N ARG A 24 16.64 2.40 -1.24
CA ARG A 24 17.90 2.65 -1.94
C ARG A 24 18.78 3.68 -1.24
N ARG A 25 18.18 4.77 -0.72
CA ARG A 25 18.92 5.79 0.03
C ARG A 25 19.48 5.28 1.36
N LEU A 26 18.72 4.44 2.06
CA LEU A 26 19.18 3.80 3.29
C LEU A 26 20.32 2.80 3.02
N GLU A 27 20.19 1.99 1.96
CA GLU A 27 21.18 0.98 1.56
C GLU A 27 22.48 1.59 1.03
N ALA A 28 22.43 2.78 0.42
CA ALA A 28 23.62 3.49 -0.03
C ALA A 28 24.55 3.87 1.13
N GLY A 29 24.01 4.03 2.35
CA GLY A 29 24.80 4.34 3.56
C GLY A 29 25.41 5.75 3.58
N GLU A 30 24.96 6.64 2.69
CA GLU A 30 25.44 8.03 2.58
C GLU A 30 24.65 9.00 3.48
N ALA A 31 23.51 8.56 4.02
CA ALA A 31 22.67 9.37 4.90
C ALA A 31 23.26 9.47 6.31
N THR A 32 23.17 10.65 6.92
CA THR A 32 23.46 10.84 8.34
C THR A 32 22.46 10.07 9.21
N LEU A 33 22.74 9.92 10.50
CA LEU A 33 21.81 9.29 11.45
C LEU A 33 20.43 9.98 11.48
N ALA A 34 20.42 11.31 11.47
CA ALA A 34 19.18 12.09 11.48
C ALA A 34 18.35 11.82 10.21
N GLU A 35 18.97 11.89 9.04
CA GLU A 35 18.33 11.60 7.75
C GLU A 35 17.87 10.14 7.67
N SER A 36 18.66 9.20 8.22
CA SER A 36 18.28 7.78 8.27
C SER A 36 17.03 7.55 9.12
N LEU A 37 16.88 8.28 10.23
CA LEU A 37 15.69 8.23 11.08
C LEU A 37 14.46 8.85 10.38
N GLU A 38 14.64 9.91 9.62
CA GLU A 38 13.57 10.51 8.81
C GLU A 38 13.11 9.57 7.69
N LEU A 39 14.07 9.02 6.92
CA LEU A 39 13.82 8.03 5.88
C LEU A 39 13.09 6.79 6.44
N TYR A 40 13.50 6.31 7.61
CA TYR A 40 12.85 5.17 8.25
C TYR A 40 11.39 5.47 8.66
N GLN A 41 11.12 6.66 9.20
CA GLN A 41 9.77 7.09 9.54
C GLN A 41 8.87 7.23 8.30
N GLU A 42 9.44 7.77 7.21
CA GLU A 42 8.78 7.84 5.93
C GLU A 42 8.44 6.45 5.39
N ALA A 43 9.40 5.52 5.38
CA ALA A 43 9.19 4.13 4.97
C ALA A 43 8.06 3.47 5.78
N GLN A 44 8.04 3.65 7.10
CA GLN A 44 6.95 3.13 7.94
C GLN A 44 5.58 3.71 7.58
N ALA A 45 5.50 5.01 7.28
CA ALA A 45 4.25 5.65 6.90
C ALA A 45 3.76 5.16 5.53
N LEU A 46 4.67 4.98 4.57
CA LEU A 46 4.39 4.44 3.25
C LEU A 46 3.89 2.99 3.34
N SER A 47 4.58 2.14 4.11
CA SER A 47 4.17 0.74 4.32
C SER A 47 2.76 0.61 4.89
N ARG A 48 2.40 1.46 5.87
CA ARG A 48 1.03 1.49 6.43
C ARG A 48 -0.01 1.92 5.39
N GLN A 49 0.31 2.89 4.54
CA GLN A 49 -0.60 3.33 3.48
C GLN A 49 -0.80 2.26 2.42
N ALA A 50 0.28 1.57 2.00
CA ALA A 50 0.21 0.45 1.07
C ALA A 50 -0.68 -0.67 1.61
N GLN A 51 -0.49 -1.05 2.89
CA GLN A 51 -1.32 -2.05 3.56
C GLN A 51 -2.80 -1.66 3.57
N ALA A 52 -3.13 -0.41 3.93
CA ALA A 52 -4.51 0.06 3.93
C ALA A 52 -5.17 0.05 2.55
N LEU A 53 -4.41 0.29 1.47
CA LEU A 53 -4.93 0.19 0.10
C LEU A 53 -5.22 -1.26 -0.28
N LEU A 54 -4.34 -2.20 0.09
CA LEU A 54 -4.54 -3.63 -0.15
C LEU A 54 -5.74 -4.16 0.63
N GLU A 55 -5.89 -3.80 1.90
CA GLU A 55 -7.06 -4.18 2.73
C GLU A 55 -8.38 -3.70 2.10
N ARG A 56 -8.41 -2.49 1.55
CA ARG A 56 -9.59 -1.97 0.83
C ARG A 56 -9.87 -2.75 -0.44
N ALA A 57 -8.83 -3.10 -1.20
CA ALA A 57 -9.00 -3.88 -2.42
C ALA A 57 -9.53 -5.29 -2.09
N GLU A 58 -9.00 -5.93 -1.05
CA GLU A 58 -9.46 -7.24 -0.57
C GLU A 58 -10.91 -7.19 -0.06
N ALA A 59 -11.31 -6.13 0.65
CA ALA A 59 -12.68 -5.94 1.11
C ALA A 59 -13.68 -5.84 -0.05
N VAL A 60 -13.29 -5.21 -1.17
CA VAL A 60 -14.13 -5.17 -2.39
C VAL A 60 -14.27 -6.57 -2.98
N LEU A 61 -13.16 -7.29 -3.16
CA LEU A 61 -13.17 -8.65 -3.71
C LEU A 61 -14.01 -9.62 -2.87
N THR A 62 -13.95 -9.52 -1.54
CA THR A 62 -14.71 -10.39 -0.64
C THR A 62 -16.18 -10.02 -0.55
N ALA A 63 -16.53 -8.74 -0.70
CA ALA A 63 -17.93 -8.30 -0.77
C ALA A 63 -18.61 -8.81 -2.05
N ASP A 64 -17.92 -8.83 -3.19
CA ASP A 64 -18.44 -9.34 -4.46
C ASP A 64 -18.65 -10.88 -4.47
N VAL A 65 -17.98 -11.63 -3.57
CA VAL A 65 -18.16 -13.09 -3.42
C VAL A 65 -19.31 -13.45 -2.46
N GLY A 66 -19.88 -12.46 -1.75
CA GLY A 66 -20.87 -12.65 -0.68
C GLY A 66 -22.33 -12.88 -1.09
N ASP A 67 -22.69 -12.76 -2.37
CA ASP A 67 -24.07 -12.94 -2.87
C ASP A 67 -24.33 -14.32 -3.51
N GLY A 68 -23.43 -15.29 -3.31
CA GLY A 68 -23.44 -16.58 -4.01
C GLY A 68 -23.88 -17.83 -3.22
N GLU A 69 -24.11 -17.75 -1.91
CA GLU A 69 -24.49 -18.93 -1.10
C GLU A 69 -25.67 -18.62 -0.16
N ALA A 70 -26.84 -18.42 -0.76
CA ALA A 70 -28.11 -18.70 -0.10
C ALA A 70 -29.10 -19.26 -1.14
N GLU A 71 -29.12 -20.59 -1.29
CA GLU A 71 -30.21 -21.48 -1.78
C GLU A 71 -29.56 -22.86 -2.04
N GLY A 72 -29.55 -23.84 -1.14
CA GLY A 72 -30.66 -24.65 -0.57
C GLY A 72 -30.49 -26.12 -1.05
N PRO A 73 -31.20 -27.15 -0.53
CA PRO A 73 -31.95 -27.31 0.73
C PRO A 73 -31.17 -28.02 1.86
#